data_AF-A0A5D2P9P7-F1
#
_entry.id   AF-A0A5D2P9P7-F1
#
_cell.length_a   1.000
_cell.length_b   1.000
_cell.length_c   1.000
_cell.angle_alpha   90.00
_cell.angle_beta   90.00
_cell.angle_gamma   90.00
#
_symmetry.space_group_name_H-M   'P 1'
#
loop_
_entity.id
_entity.type
_entity.pdbx_description
1 polymer ?
#
loop_
_entity_poly.entity_id
_entity_poly.type
_entity_poly.pdbx_seq_one_letter_code
_entity_poly.pdbx_strand_id
1 'polypeptide(L)'
;MIKFFSLLYIFAILLLFTSVCEEELGKCDENCDFKCQTSKNGKGICDVNGICECMYECEGPGTKRCNVGIGPCSVRCSDDCCEQNCESKFSRPQDGHGFCLEITGIPASNQCLCYFNC
;
A
#
# COMPACT_ATOMS: atom_id res chain seq x y z
N MET A 1 -31.57 -8.39 33.57
CA MET A 1 -30.33 -7.56 33.64
C MET A 1 -29.18 -8.32 33.00
N ILE A 2 -29.22 -8.51 31.68
CA ILE A 2 -28.14 -9.15 30.93
C ILE A 2 -27.18 -8.03 30.51
N LYS A 3 -26.23 -7.81 31.42
CA LYS A 3 -24.87 -7.27 31.28
C LYS A 3 -24.59 -6.51 29.97
N PHE A 4 -24.84 -5.20 29.97
CA PHE A 4 -24.18 -4.24 29.07
C PHE A 4 -22.66 -4.45 29.02
N PHE A 5 -22.07 -4.88 30.15
CA PHE A 5 -20.67 -5.28 30.27
C PHE A 5 -20.26 -6.47 29.38
N SER A 6 -21.16 -7.44 29.10
CA SER A 6 -20.86 -8.55 28.18
C SER A 6 -20.85 -8.09 26.72
N LEU A 7 -21.72 -7.15 26.34
CA LEU A 7 -21.72 -6.58 24.98
C LEU A 7 -20.47 -5.74 24.71
N LEU A 8 -20.05 -4.91 25.68
CA LEU A 8 -18.79 -4.15 25.61
C LEU A 8 -17.57 -5.08 25.53
N TYR A 9 -17.59 -6.22 26.22
CA TYR A 9 -16.51 -7.21 26.19
C TYR A 9 -16.44 -7.93 24.84
N ILE A 10 -17.58 -8.28 24.23
CA ILE A 10 -17.64 -8.84 22.88
C ILE A 10 -17.17 -7.82 21.83
N PHE A 11 -17.56 -6.55 21.96
CA PHE A 11 -17.08 -5.46 21.09
C PHE A 11 -15.57 -5.24 21.24
N ALA A 12 -15.04 -5.26 22.46
CA ALA A 12 -13.61 -5.16 22.73
C ALA A 12 -12.83 -6.35 22.17
N ILE A 13 -13.39 -7.57 22.22
CA ILE A 13 -12.80 -8.76 21.59
C ILE A 13 -12.83 -8.66 20.06
N LEU A 14 -13.92 -8.16 19.47
CA LEU A 14 -13.97 -7.91 18.01
C LEU A 14 -12.94 -6.87 17.55
N LEU A 15 -12.68 -5.83 18.36
CA LEU A 15 -11.66 -4.82 18.07
C LEU A 15 -10.22 -5.33 18.20
N LEU A 16 -9.99 -6.48 18.84
CA LEU A 16 -8.67 -7.08 19.01
C LEU A 16 -8.22 -7.96 17.81
N PHE A 17 -9.08 -8.17 16.81
CA PHE A 17 -8.76 -8.97 15.63
C PHE A 17 -8.40 -8.14 14.39
N THR A 18 -8.00 -6.88 14.55
CA THR A 18 -7.27 -6.18 13.47
C THR A 18 -5.85 -6.73 13.44
N SER A 19 -5.60 -7.76 12.65
CA SER A 19 -4.24 -8.25 12.42
C SER A 19 -3.44 -7.18 11.67
N VAL A 20 -2.22 -6.91 12.11
CA VAL A 20 -1.28 -6.05 11.39
C VAL A 20 -0.58 -6.91 10.35
N CYS A 21 -0.55 -6.41 9.12
CA CYS A 21 0.16 -7.00 7.99
C CYS A 21 1.42 -6.18 7.69
N GLU A 22 2.42 -6.87 7.16
CA GLU A 22 3.72 -6.29 6.80
C GLU A 22 4.06 -6.65 5.36
N GLU A 23 4.63 -5.70 4.62
CA GLU A 23 5.07 -5.89 3.23
C GLU A 23 6.32 -5.04 2.95
N GLU A 24 7.31 -5.63 2.29
CA GLU A 24 8.49 -4.90 1.80
C GLU A 24 8.20 -4.30 0.41
N LEU A 25 8.27 -2.98 0.28
CA LEU A 25 8.09 -2.28 -1.00
C LEU A 25 9.41 -2.06 -1.76
N GLY A 26 10.55 -2.51 -1.25
CA GLY A 26 11.85 -2.36 -1.93
C GLY A 26 12.73 -1.30 -1.29
N LYS A 27 13.54 -0.58 -2.08
CA LYS A 27 14.55 0.34 -1.52
C LYS A 27 13.90 1.51 -0.76
N CYS A 28 14.43 1.78 0.42
CA CYS A 28 14.08 2.95 1.22
C CYS A 28 14.53 4.25 0.53
N ASP A 29 13.61 5.20 0.47
CA ASP A 29 13.84 6.60 0.12
C ASP A 29 12.93 7.49 0.99
N GLU A 30 13.00 8.80 0.77
CA GLU A 30 12.17 9.80 1.46
C GLU A 30 10.67 9.64 1.22
N ASN A 31 10.28 8.90 0.18
CA ASN A 31 8.89 8.65 -0.19
C ASN A 31 8.35 7.32 0.38
N CYS A 32 9.12 6.57 1.18
CA CYS A 32 8.70 5.28 1.71
C CYS A 32 7.31 5.32 2.39
N ASP A 33 7.08 6.27 3.29
CA ASP A 33 5.78 6.39 3.98
C ASP A 33 4.64 6.72 3.01
N PHE A 34 4.88 7.63 2.05
CA PHE A 34 3.91 7.97 1.01
C PHE A 34 3.53 6.76 0.15
N LYS A 35 4.52 5.93 -0.23
CA LYS A 35 4.29 4.71 -1.01
C LYS A 35 3.45 3.68 -0.24
N CYS A 36 3.72 3.51 1.06
CA CYS A 36 2.92 2.64 1.93
C CYS A 36 1.49 3.15 2.12
N GLN A 37 1.31 4.47 2.26
CA GLN A 37 -0.02 5.07 2.32
C GLN A 37 -0.79 4.82 1.01
N THR A 38 -0.11 4.95 -0.14
CA THR A 38 -0.70 4.77 -1.47
C THR A 38 -1.10 3.31 -1.74
N SER A 39 -0.31 2.36 -1.27
CA SER A 39 -0.52 0.94 -1.53
C SER A 39 -1.78 0.42 -0.82
N LYS A 40 -1.80 0.51 0.51
CA LYS A 40 -2.81 -0.10 1.38
C LYS A 40 -3.15 0.76 2.60
N ASN A 41 -2.99 2.09 2.51
CA ASN A 41 -3.15 3.01 3.63
C ASN A 41 -2.25 2.64 4.83
N GLY A 42 -1.06 2.11 4.55
CA GLY A 42 -0.09 1.70 5.55
C GLY A 42 0.82 2.83 6.00
N LYS A 43 1.66 2.52 6.98
CA LYS A 43 2.77 3.34 7.46
C LYS A 43 4.08 2.75 6.99
N GLY A 44 4.94 3.59 6.40
CA GLY A 44 6.26 3.19 5.95
C GLY A 44 7.36 3.49 6.95
N ILE A 45 8.25 2.53 7.16
CA ILE A 45 9.45 2.68 7.98
C ILE A 45 10.62 2.10 7.19
N CYS A 46 11.76 2.80 7.22
CA CYS A 46 12.98 2.27 6.65
C CYS A 46 13.73 1.42 7.66
N ASP A 47 14.03 0.18 7.28
CA ASP A 47 14.78 -0.75 8.11
C ASP A 47 16.29 -0.43 8.08
N VAL A 48 17.06 -1.20 8.86
CA VAL A 48 18.53 -1.04 8.95
C VAL A 48 19.26 -1.43 7.66
N ASN A 49 18.63 -2.18 6.76
CA ASN A 49 19.19 -2.61 5.48
C ASN A 49 18.85 -1.63 4.34
N GLY A 50 18.07 -0.58 4.63
CA GLY A 50 17.62 0.38 3.63
C GLY A 50 16.47 -0.15 2.77
N ILE A 51 15.61 -0.99 3.34
CA ILE A 51 14.36 -1.51 2.76
C ILE A 51 13.19 -0.72 3.36
N CYS A 52 12.21 -0.38 2.53
CA CYS A 52 10.95 0.23 2.96
C CYS A 52 9.97 -0.86 3.40
N GLU A 53 9.72 -0.95 4.70
CA GLU A 53 8.73 -1.84 5.32
C GLU A 53 7.41 -1.08 5.50
N CYS A 54 6.32 -1.65 4.98
CA CYS A 54 4.97 -1.12 5.14
C CYS A 54 4.18 -1.93 6.16
N MET A 55 3.70 -1.27 7.19
CA MET A 55 2.78 -1.84 8.17
C MET A 55 1.37 -1.30 7.92
N TYR A 56 0.39 -2.19 7.75
CA TYR A 56 -1.00 -1.81 7.50
C TYR A 56 -1.97 -2.74 8.22
N GLU A 57 -3.21 -2.29 8.42
CA GLU A 57 -4.27 -3.18 8.89
C GLU A 57 -4.56 -4.20 7.79
N CYS A 58 -4.45 -5.49 8.10
CA CYS A 58 -4.83 -6.52 7.15
C CYS A 58 -6.28 -6.30 6.72
N GLU A 59 -6.53 -6.38 5.42
CA GLU A 59 -7.88 -6.18 4.88
C GLU A 59 -8.86 -7.17 5.53
N GLY A 60 -9.82 -6.64 6.30
CA GLY A 60 -11.04 -7.36 6.66
C GLY A 60 -11.99 -7.48 5.47
N PRO A 61 -13.22 -8.03 5.62
CA PRO A 61 -14.21 -8.03 4.54
C PRO A 61 -14.60 -6.57 4.20
N GLY A 62 -14.00 -6.02 3.13
CA GLY A 62 -14.09 -4.61 2.72
C GLY A 62 -13.63 -4.39 1.27
N THR A 63 -13.36 -3.14 0.89
CA THR A 63 -12.90 -2.74 -0.45
C THR A 63 -11.50 -3.30 -0.69
N LYS A 64 -11.37 -4.20 -1.66
CA LYS A 64 -10.10 -4.87 -1.94
C LYS A 64 -9.20 -3.93 -2.74
N ARG A 65 -7.91 -3.83 -2.38
CA ARG A 65 -6.94 -3.12 -3.23
C ARG A 65 -6.15 -4.10 -4.09
N CYS A 66 -6.18 -3.88 -5.40
CA CYS A 66 -5.37 -4.59 -6.37
C CYS A 66 -4.12 -3.78 -6.72
N ASN A 67 -3.08 -4.46 -7.21
CA ASN A 67 -1.91 -3.81 -7.78
C ASN A 67 -1.50 -4.42 -9.12
N VAL A 68 -0.88 -3.61 -9.98
CA VAL A 68 -0.33 -4.07 -11.26
C VAL A 68 0.81 -3.18 -11.75
N GLY A 69 1.90 -3.80 -12.20
CA GLY A 69 2.98 -3.11 -12.89
C GLY A 69 2.57 -2.76 -14.32
N ILE A 70 2.70 -1.49 -14.72
CA ILE A 70 2.29 -1.02 -16.07
C ILE A 70 3.47 -0.68 -16.98
N GLY A 71 4.70 -1.04 -16.58
CA GLY A 71 5.92 -0.65 -17.29
C GLY A 71 6.44 0.72 -16.84
N PRO A 72 7.63 1.12 -17.31
CA PRO A 72 8.12 2.47 -17.09
C PRO A 72 7.26 3.47 -17.87
N CYS A 73 6.87 4.57 -17.21
CA CYS A 73 6.09 5.63 -17.86
C CYS A 73 6.97 6.61 -18.67
N SER A 74 8.29 6.58 -18.48
CA SER A 74 9.28 7.39 -19.21
C SER A 74 10.62 6.62 -19.29
N VAL A 75 11.67 7.19 -19.91
CA VAL A 75 13.03 6.59 -19.95
C VAL A 75 13.55 6.23 -18.55
N ARG A 76 13.19 7.03 -17.54
CA ARG A 76 13.33 6.69 -16.11
C ARG A 76 11.98 6.88 -15.45
N CYS A 77 11.48 5.88 -14.73
CA CYS A 77 10.24 6.02 -13.98
C CYS A 77 10.39 7.19 -12.97
N SER A 78 9.43 8.12 -12.97
CA SER A 78 9.26 9.13 -11.92
C SER A 78 7.89 8.98 -11.28
N ASP A 79 7.80 9.22 -9.97
CA ASP A 79 6.56 9.01 -9.21
C ASP A 79 5.40 9.82 -9.80
N ASP A 80 5.59 11.11 -10.13
CA ASP A 80 4.55 11.97 -10.73
C ASP A 80 3.97 11.41 -12.04
N CYS A 81 4.84 10.81 -12.86
CA CYS A 81 4.47 10.25 -14.15
C CYS A 81 3.78 8.89 -13.99
N CYS A 82 4.16 8.14 -12.95
CA CYS A 82 3.47 6.92 -12.59
C CYS A 82 2.06 7.23 -12.06
N GLU A 83 1.96 8.19 -11.14
CA GLU A 83 0.71 8.64 -10.54
C GLU A 83 -0.31 9.03 -11.61
N GLN A 84 0.05 9.94 -12.52
CA GLN A 84 -0.84 10.38 -13.60
C GLN A 84 -1.31 9.24 -14.50
N ASN A 85 -0.44 8.27 -14.80
CA ASN A 85 -0.81 7.12 -15.62
C ASN A 85 -1.73 6.15 -14.86
N CYS A 86 -1.50 5.96 -13.56
CA CYS A 86 -2.36 5.13 -12.73
C CYS A 86 -3.74 5.77 -12.55
N GLU A 87 -3.82 7.08 -12.28
CA GLU A 87 -5.07 7.83 -12.22
C GLU A 87 -5.83 7.77 -13.55
N SER A 88 -5.12 7.89 -14.68
CA SER A 88 -5.71 7.82 -16.01
C SER A 88 -6.18 6.41 -16.38
N LYS A 89 -5.46 5.37 -15.95
CA LYS A 89 -5.77 3.97 -16.31
C LYS A 89 -6.85 3.38 -15.41
N PHE A 90 -6.83 3.75 -14.14
CA PHE A 90 -7.73 3.28 -13.10
C PHE A 90 -8.51 4.45 -12.49
N SER A 91 -9.17 5.23 -13.34
CA SER A 91 -9.99 6.37 -12.91
C SER A 91 -11.19 5.95 -12.04
N ARG A 92 -11.91 6.93 -11.50
CA ARG A 92 -13.09 6.69 -10.65
C ARG A 92 -14.08 5.70 -11.31
N PRO A 93 -14.62 4.73 -10.55
CA PRO A 93 -14.54 4.60 -9.09
C PRO A 93 -13.30 3.85 -8.55
N GLN A 94 -12.39 3.40 -9.43
CA GLN A 94 -11.26 2.57 -9.02
C GLN A 94 -10.21 3.35 -8.20
N ASP A 95 -10.14 4.68 -8.35
CA ASP A 95 -9.28 5.56 -7.53
C ASP A 95 -7.82 5.09 -7.52
N GLY A 96 -7.28 4.91 -8.72
CA GLY A 96 -5.94 4.40 -8.90
C GLY A 96 -4.87 5.44 -8.67
N HIS A 97 -3.83 5.03 -7.96
CA HIS A 97 -2.65 5.82 -7.63
C HIS A 97 -1.41 4.96 -7.85
N GLY A 98 -0.24 5.55 -8.05
CA GLY A 98 0.97 4.77 -8.28
C GLY A 98 2.27 5.49 -8.09
N PHE A 99 3.31 4.69 -7.93
CA PHE A 99 4.67 5.15 -7.73
C PHE A 99 5.66 4.21 -8.41
N CYS A 100 6.89 4.68 -8.54
CA CYS A 100 7.98 3.89 -9.11
C CYS A 100 8.58 2.98 -8.06
N LEU A 101 8.64 1.69 -8.40
CA LEU A 101 9.38 0.70 -7.66
C LEU A 101 10.79 0.57 -8.21
N GLU A 102 11.77 0.54 -7.32
CA GLU A 102 13.15 0.16 -7.63
C GLU A 102 13.45 -1.14 -6.86
N ILE A 103 13.40 -2.26 -7.57
CA ILE A 103 13.73 -3.57 -6.98
C ILE A 103 15.24 -3.72 -6.95
N THR A 104 15.80 -3.80 -5.74
CA THR A 104 17.23 -4.02 -5.50
C THR A 104 17.69 -5.31 -6.20
N GLY A 105 18.76 -5.21 -6.99
CA GLY A 105 19.37 -6.37 -7.68
C GLY A 105 18.84 -6.67 -9.08
N ILE A 106 17.83 -5.95 -9.58
CA ILE A 106 17.35 -6.08 -10.96
C ILE A 106 17.64 -4.77 -11.71
N PRO A 107 18.67 -4.71 -12.58
CA PRO A 107 18.90 -3.52 -13.41
C PRO A 107 17.74 -3.34 -14.40
N ALA A 108 17.16 -2.14 -14.46
CA ALA A 108 15.92 -1.78 -15.17
C ALA A 108 14.59 -2.12 -14.45
N SER A 109 14.60 -2.25 -13.13
CA SER A 109 13.40 -2.50 -12.32
C SER A 109 12.48 -1.30 -12.10
N ASN A 110 12.74 -0.15 -12.72
CA ASN A 110 11.92 1.07 -12.65
C ASN A 110 10.53 0.85 -13.27
N GLN A 111 9.68 0.12 -12.56
CA GLN A 111 8.33 -0.22 -12.95
C GLN A 111 7.38 0.76 -12.26
N CYS A 112 6.47 1.35 -13.03
CA CYS A 112 5.34 2.03 -12.43
C CYS A 112 4.37 0.98 -11.89
N LEU A 113 4.16 0.98 -10.57
CA LEU A 113 3.20 0.11 -9.90
C LEU A 113 1.95 0.93 -9.54
N CYS A 114 0.81 0.51 -10.06
CA CYS A 114 -0.48 1.10 -9.71
C CYS A 114 -1.18 0.30 -8.63
N TYR A 115 -1.80 0.98 -7.66
CA TYR A 115 -2.74 0.44 -6.69
C TYR A 115 -4.12 1.06 -6.92
N PHE A 116 -5.16 0.24 -6.90
CA PHE A 116 -6.53 0.67 -7.21
C PHE A 116 -7.57 -0.24 -6.55
N ASN A 117 -8.80 0.24 -6.42
CA ASN A 117 -9.92 -0.53 -5.88
C ASN A 117 -10.38 -1.60 -6.89
N CYS A 118 -10.55 -2.82 -6.38
CA CYS A 118 -11.12 -4.00 -7.02
C CYS A 118 -11.90 -4.81 -5.95
#